data_AF-I4EFL7-F1
#
_entry.id   AF-I4EFL7-F1
#
_cell.length_a   1.000
_cell.length_b   1.000
_cell.length_c   1.000
_cell.angle_alpha   90.00
_cell.angle_beta   90.00
_cell.angle_gamma   90.00
#
_symmetry.space_group_name_H-M   'P 1'
#
loop_
_entity.id
_entity.type
_entity.pdbx_description
1 polymer ?
#
loop_
_entity_poly.entity_id
_entity_poly.type
_entity_poly.pdbx_seq_one_letter_code
_entity_poly.pdbx_strand_id
1 'polypeptide(L)'
;MTDRDLEDRLWYWQRKLRLQDWDIKIRFVTRKEMDGKDGQVNYHSHIKRARIDILHPDEERPGAVEPLDIENTIVHELLHIHLSYFTEPYDYGSPGHLLEEQFIHVLAGVLTQKEGNETHE
;
A
#
# COMPACT_ATOMS: atom_id res chain seq x y z
N MET A 1 9.26 -7.43 -11.55
CA MET A 1 7.91 -6.85 -11.68
C MET A 1 8.04 -5.57 -12.49
N THR A 2 7.17 -5.33 -13.45
CA THR A 2 7.21 -4.15 -14.34
C THR A 2 6.22 -3.08 -13.88
N ASP A 3 6.35 -1.85 -14.40
CA ASP A 3 5.36 -0.77 -14.15
C ASP A 3 3.94 -1.18 -14.58
N ARG A 4 3.82 -1.96 -15.66
CA ARG A 4 2.53 -2.49 -16.11
C ARG A 4 1.93 -3.46 -15.09
N ASP A 5 2.76 -4.33 -14.49
CA ASP A 5 2.30 -5.24 -13.44
C ASP A 5 1.81 -4.46 -12.20
N LEU A 6 2.41 -3.31 -11.88
CA LEU A 6 1.93 -2.42 -10.81
C LEU A 6 0.55 -1.85 -11.13
N GLU A 7 0.36 -1.33 -12.35
CA GLU A 7 -0.93 -0.78 -12.80
C GLU A 7 -2.04 -1.84 -12.78
N ASP A 8 -1.75 -3.05 -13.25
CA ASP A 8 -2.71 -4.16 -13.25
C ASP A 8 -3.13 -4.55 -11.82
N ARG A 9 -2.16 -4.60 -10.88
CA ARG A 9 -2.45 -4.85 -9.46
C ARG A 9 -3.21 -3.72 -8.81
N LEU A 10 -2.84 -2.47 -9.08
CA LEU A 10 -3.57 -1.29 -8.61
C LEU A 10 -5.02 -1.36 -9.06
N TRP A 11 -5.26 -1.62 -10.34
CA TRP A 11 -6.61 -1.71 -10.89
C TRP A 11 -7.43 -2.83 -10.23
N TYR A 12 -6.83 -4.00 -10.03
CA TYR A 12 -7.48 -5.12 -9.34
C TYR A 12 -7.90 -4.72 -7.92
N TRP A 13 -6.99 -4.16 -7.14
CA TRP A 13 -7.24 -3.83 -5.74
C TRP A 13 -8.14 -2.61 -5.56
N GLN A 14 -8.02 -1.58 -6.41
CA GLN A 14 -8.99 -0.49 -6.48
C GLN A 14 -10.41 -1.02 -6.67
N ARG A 15 -10.60 -2.01 -7.53
CA ARG A 15 -11.93 -2.61 -7.74
C ARG A 15 -12.41 -3.38 -6.53
N LYS A 16 -11.54 -4.16 -5.90
CA LYS A 16 -11.85 -4.94 -4.68
C LYS A 16 -12.21 -4.03 -3.49
N LEU A 17 -11.46 -2.94 -3.32
CA LEU A 17 -11.62 -1.97 -2.24
C LEU A 17 -12.61 -0.85 -2.57
N ARG A 18 -13.26 -0.88 -3.73
CA ARG A 18 -14.26 0.11 -4.18
C ARG A 18 -13.75 1.56 -4.26
N LEU A 19 -12.53 1.74 -4.79
CA LEU A 19 -11.86 3.03 -4.98
C LEU A 19 -11.84 3.48 -6.44
N GLN A 20 -12.78 3.03 -7.29
CA GLN A 20 -12.78 3.36 -8.72
C GLN A 20 -13.13 4.82 -9.03
N ASP A 21 -13.65 5.55 -8.05
CA ASP A 21 -13.93 6.98 -8.11
C ASP A 21 -12.69 7.84 -7.79
N TRP A 22 -11.58 7.22 -7.40
CA TRP A 22 -10.29 7.89 -7.20
C TRP A 22 -9.41 7.78 -8.45
N ASP A 23 -8.77 8.89 -8.83
CA ASP A 23 -7.68 8.91 -9.79
C ASP A 23 -6.36 8.67 -9.04
N ILE A 24 -5.92 7.41 -9.03
CA ILE A 24 -4.70 6.99 -8.34
C ILE A 24 -3.64 6.64 -9.38
N LYS A 25 -2.44 7.18 -9.19
CA LYS A 25 -1.24 6.80 -9.94
C LYS A 25 -0.31 5.99 -9.06
N ILE A 26 0.36 5.01 -9.63
CA ILE A 26 1.36 4.19 -8.94
C ILE A 26 2.65 4.17 -9.75
N ARG A 27 3.80 4.14 -9.07
CA ARG A 27 5.10 3.97 -9.71
C ARG A 27 6.10 3.34 -8.76
N PHE A 28 7.13 2.71 -9.32
CA PHE A 28 8.33 2.42 -8.55
C PHE A 28 9.16 3.69 -8.34
N VAL A 29 9.85 3.75 -7.20
CA VAL A 29 10.78 4.81 -6.85
C VAL A 29 12.04 4.23 -6.21
N THR A 30 13.11 5.01 -6.19
CA THR A 30 14.39 4.61 -5.58
C THR A 30 14.37 4.75 -4.06
N ARG A 31 15.31 4.11 -3.37
CA ARG A 31 15.47 4.24 -1.92
C ARG A 31 15.77 5.67 -1.48
N LYS A 32 16.33 6.52 -2.34
CA LYS A 32 16.57 7.94 -2.03
C LYS A 32 15.28 8.75 -1.93
N GLU A 33 14.24 8.33 -2.62
CA GLU A 33 12.91 8.95 -2.60
C GLU A 33 12.02 8.39 -1.48
N MET A 34 12.45 7.28 -0.88
CA MET A 34 11.73 6.58 0.17
C MET A 34 12.48 6.72 1.49
N ASP A 35 11.91 7.46 2.44
CA ASP A 35 12.49 7.72 3.77
C ASP A 35 12.48 6.47 4.66
N GLY A 36 13.16 5.41 4.22
CA GLY A 36 13.19 4.11 4.86
C GLY A 36 11.93 3.25 4.68
N LYS A 37 10.94 3.73 3.93
CA LYS A 37 9.65 3.06 3.73
C LYS A 37 9.66 2.14 2.51
N ASP A 38 8.77 1.14 2.53
CA ASP A 38 8.53 0.23 1.41
C ASP A 38 7.43 0.74 0.46
N GLY A 39 6.49 1.52 1.01
CA GLY A 39 5.41 2.21 0.32
C GLY A 39 5.18 3.59 0.95
N GLN A 40 4.64 4.52 0.15
CA GLN A 40 4.03 5.73 0.68
C GLN A 40 2.93 6.23 -0.25
N VAL A 41 1.89 6.83 0.34
CA VAL A 41 0.81 7.47 -0.40
C VAL A 41 0.74 8.96 -0.08
N ASN A 42 0.55 9.76 -1.13
CA ASN A 42 0.18 11.17 -1.02
C ASN A 42 -1.20 11.33 -1.66
N TYR A 43 -2.18 11.83 -0.92
CA TYR A 43 -3.55 11.92 -1.41
C TYR A 43 -4.19 13.28 -1.11
N HIS A 44 -5.20 13.59 -1.92
CA HIS A 44 -6.05 14.77 -1.79
C HIS A 44 -7.52 14.32 -1.81
N SER A 45 -8.08 14.05 -0.63
CA SER A 45 -9.42 13.47 -0.46
C SER A 45 -10.55 14.34 -1.01
N HIS A 46 -10.35 15.66 -1.06
CA HIS A 46 -11.32 16.61 -1.61
C HIS A 46 -11.50 16.51 -3.13
N ILE A 47 -10.45 16.10 -3.87
CA ILE A 47 -10.50 15.90 -5.33
C ILE A 47 -10.35 14.43 -5.74
N LYS A 48 -10.30 13.51 -4.77
CA LYS A 48 -10.14 12.06 -4.97
C LYS A 48 -8.96 11.72 -5.89
N ARG A 49 -7.80 12.33 -5.62
CA ARG A 49 -6.55 12.03 -6.31
C ARG A 49 -5.50 11.51 -5.35
N ALA A 50 -4.72 10.53 -5.79
CA ALA A 50 -3.60 10.03 -5.00
C ALA A 50 -2.43 9.59 -5.88
N ARG A 51 -1.23 9.61 -5.29
CA ARG A 51 -0.03 8.98 -5.85
C ARG A 51 0.53 8.01 -4.82
N ILE A 52 0.71 6.77 -5.26
CA ILE A 52 1.36 5.72 -4.51
C ILE A 52 2.78 5.55 -5.07
N ASP A 53 3.77 5.66 -4.21
CA ASP A 53 5.17 5.42 -4.54
C ASP A 53 5.57 4.09 -3.84
N ILE A 54 6.05 3.12 -4.61
CA ILE A 54 6.49 1.80 -4.11
C ILE A 54 8.01 1.70 -4.28
N LEU A 55 8.72 1.22 -3.26
CA LEU A 55 10.15 0.95 -3.38
C LEU A 55 10.39 -0.06 -4.52
N HIS A 56 11.31 0.26 -5.43
CA HIS A 56 11.64 -0.66 -6.51
C HIS A 56 12.20 -1.98 -5.94
N PRO A 57 11.77 -3.17 -6.43
CA PRO A 57 12.15 -4.46 -5.84
C PRO A 57 13.65 -4.77 -5.88
N ASP A 58 14.38 -4.13 -6.80
CA ASP A 58 15.83 -4.28 -6.93
C ASP A 58 16.62 -3.35 -5.98
N GLU A 59 15.96 -2.48 -5.24
CA GLU A 59 16.63 -1.60 -4.27
C GLU A 59 17.01 -2.37 -3.00
N GLU A 60 18.18 -2.07 -2.47
CA GLU A 60 18.67 -2.70 -1.25
C GLU A 60 17.78 -2.32 -0.04
N ARG A 61 17.40 -3.33 0.75
CA ARG A 61 16.64 -3.18 2.00
C ARG A 61 17.47 -3.72 3.17
N PRO A 62 18.38 -2.91 3.75
CA PRO A 62 19.24 -3.35 4.83
C PRO A 62 18.41 -3.86 6.02
N GLY A 63 18.67 -5.10 6.44
CA GLY A 63 17.96 -5.74 7.55
C GLY A 63 16.61 -6.37 7.21
N ALA A 64 16.15 -6.31 5.95
CA ALA A 64 14.97 -7.07 5.52
C ALA A 64 15.31 -8.56 5.43
N VAL A 65 14.51 -9.39 6.10
CA VAL A 65 14.64 -10.86 6.09
C VAL A 65 13.88 -11.46 4.89
N GLU A 66 12.80 -10.80 4.46
CA GLU A 66 11.94 -11.24 3.38
C GLU A 66 11.95 -10.26 2.19
N PRO A 67 11.70 -10.74 0.96
CA PRO A 67 11.48 -9.89 -0.20
C PRO A 67 10.36 -8.87 0.04
N LEU A 68 10.39 -7.77 -0.73
CA LEU A 68 9.31 -6.79 -0.70
C LEU A 68 8.02 -7.43 -1.23
N ASP A 69 7.00 -7.51 -0.38
CA ASP A 69 5.66 -7.91 -0.80
C ASP A 69 4.93 -6.71 -1.41
N ILE A 70 5.16 -6.50 -2.71
CA ILE A 70 4.58 -5.40 -3.47
C ILE A 70 3.04 -5.43 -3.41
N GLU A 71 2.43 -6.62 -3.39
CA GLU A 71 0.98 -6.73 -3.33
C GLU A 71 0.44 -6.24 -1.98
N ASN A 72 1.06 -6.71 -0.89
CA ASN A 72 0.74 -6.22 0.45
C ASN A 72 0.95 -4.70 0.58
N THR A 73 2.06 -4.18 0.07
CA THR A 73 2.34 -2.74 0.09
C THR A 73 1.27 -1.96 -0.68
N ILE A 74 0.86 -2.38 -1.88
CA ILE A 74 -0.21 -1.72 -2.64
C ILE A 74 -1.51 -1.67 -1.83
N VAL A 75 -1.88 -2.78 -1.18
CA VAL A 75 -3.10 -2.84 -0.37
C VAL A 75 -3.00 -1.94 0.86
N HIS A 76 -1.85 -1.91 1.53
CA HIS A 76 -1.56 -1.00 2.65
C HIS A 76 -1.80 0.47 2.24
N GLU A 77 -1.21 0.90 1.12
CA GLU A 77 -1.35 2.28 0.63
C GLU A 77 -2.79 2.61 0.16
N LEU A 78 -3.51 1.64 -0.41
CA LEU A 78 -4.93 1.84 -0.78
C LEU A 78 -5.85 1.92 0.45
N LEU A 79 -5.53 1.20 1.53
CA LEU A 79 -6.29 1.27 2.77
C LEU A 79 -6.14 2.64 3.46
N HIS A 80 -4.98 3.29 3.40
CA HIS A 80 -4.84 4.69 3.82
C HIS A 80 -5.82 5.62 3.08
N ILE A 81 -5.95 5.44 1.76
CA ILE A 81 -6.91 6.22 0.96
C ILE A 81 -8.35 5.92 1.41
N HIS A 82 -8.69 4.65 1.61
CA HIS A 82 -10.03 4.23 2.02
C HIS A 82 -10.41 4.76 3.41
N LEU A 83 -9.45 4.85 4.33
CA LEU A 83 -9.67 5.34 5.69
C LEU A 83 -9.59 6.86 5.84
N SER A 84 -9.09 7.57 4.82
CA SER A 84 -8.91 9.03 4.83
C SER A 84 -10.17 9.87 5.12
N TYR A 85 -11.37 9.29 5.02
CA TYR A 85 -12.64 9.94 5.38
C TYR A 85 -13.10 9.65 6.82
N PHE A 86 -12.50 8.65 7.47
CA PHE A 86 -12.86 8.18 8.80
C PHE A 86 -11.85 8.61 9.87
N THR A 87 -10.60 8.87 9.47
CA THR A 87 -9.53 9.28 10.36
C THR A 87 -9.30 10.78 10.28
N GLU A 88 -9.07 11.41 11.43
CA GLU A 88 -8.58 12.79 11.46
C GLU A 88 -7.11 12.80 11.01
N PRO A 89 -6.61 13.90 10.41
CA PRO A 89 -5.20 14.03 10.13
C PRO A 89 -4.41 13.92 11.44
N TYR A 90 -3.73 12.79 11.63
CA TYR A 90 -2.91 12.58 12.81
C TYR A 90 -1.50 13.13 12.60
N ASP A 91 -0.93 13.71 13.65
CA ASP A 91 0.50 13.96 13.69
C ASP A 91 1.24 12.62 13.59
N TYR A 92 2.29 12.58 12.76
CA TYR A 92 3.09 11.37 12.56
C TYR A 92 3.64 10.86 13.91
N GLY A 93 3.41 9.58 14.20
CA GLY A 93 3.85 8.95 15.44
C GLY A 93 2.95 9.21 16.65
N SER A 94 1.86 9.96 16.51
CA SER A 94 0.84 10.05 17.56
C SER A 94 0.15 8.69 17.80
N PRO A 95 -0.46 8.45 18.98
CA PRO A 95 -1.15 7.18 19.24
C PRO A 95 -2.23 6.83 18.20
N GLY A 96 -2.97 7.83 17.70
CA GLY A 96 -3.97 7.63 16.64
C GLY A 96 -3.34 7.15 15.34
N HIS A 97 -2.27 7.79 14.90
CA HIS A 97 -1.49 7.39 13.73
C HIS A 97 -0.96 5.96 13.86
N LEU A 98 -0.38 5.61 15.02
CA LEU A 98 0.16 4.27 15.24
C LEU A 98 -0.93 3.18 15.23
N LEU A 99 -2.11 3.47 15.77
CA LEU A 99 -3.24 2.55 15.75
C LEU A 99 -3.79 2.36 14.33
N GLU A 100 -3.88 3.44 13.56
CA GLU A 100 -4.29 3.38 12.14
C GLU A 100 -3.31 2.54 11.33
N GLU A 101 -2.00 2.81 11.44
CA GLU A 101 -0.96 2.02 10.75
C GLU A 101 -0.99 0.54 11.15
N GLN A 102 -1.18 0.22 12.43
CA GLN A 102 -1.31 -1.17 12.90
C GLN A 102 -2.55 -1.84 12.32
N PHE A 103 -3.69 -1.14 12.32
CA PHE A 103 -4.94 -1.66 11.75
C PHE A 103 -4.80 -1.93 10.26
N ILE A 104 -4.24 -0.97 9.51
CA ILE A 104 -3.99 -1.09 8.07
C ILE A 104 -3.04 -2.25 7.80
N HIS A 105 -1.93 -2.36 8.54
CA HIS A 105 -0.94 -3.41 8.35
C HIS A 105 -1.55 -4.81 8.51
N VAL A 106 -2.35 -5.02 9.58
CA VAL A 106 -3.04 -6.29 9.81
C VAL A 106 -4.05 -6.57 8.71
N LEU A 107 -4.87 -5.58 8.35
CA LEU A 107 -5.92 -5.77 7.34
C LEU A 107 -5.34 -6.03 5.95
N ALA A 108 -4.27 -5.32 5.57
CA ALA A 108 -3.54 -5.57 4.34
C ALA A 108 -3.01 -7.00 4.31
N GLY A 109 -2.36 -7.44 5.40
CA GLY A 109 -1.86 -8.81 5.53
C GLY A 109 -2.96 -9.86 5.34
N VAL A 110 -4.12 -9.69 5.99
CA VAL A 110 -5.25 -10.62 5.85
C VAL A 110 -5.82 -10.62 4.43
N LEU A 111 -5.94 -9.45 3.79
CA LEU A 111 -6.47 -9.34 2.43
C LEU A 111 -5.53 -9.94 1.39
N THR A 112 -4.21 -9.82 1.59
CA THR A 112 -3.20 -10.31 0.64
C THR A 112 -2.66 -11.69 0.97
N GLN A 113 -3.10 -12.30 2.07
CA GLN A 113 -2.84 -13.71 2.32
C GLN A 113 -3.40 -14.53 1.15
N LYS A 114 -2.50 -15.20 0.44
CA LYS A 114 -2.87 -16.27 -0.48
C LYS A 114 -3.53 -17.35 0.37
N GLU A 115 -4.78 -17.69 0.07
CA GLU A 115 -5.38 -18.93 0.59
C GLU A 115 -4.32 -20.03 0.42
N GLY A 116 -3.92 -20.63 1.54
CA GLY A 116 -3.05 -21.78 1.48
C GLY A 116 -3.66 -22.76 0.48
N ASN A 117 -2.85 -23.22 -0.47
CA ASN A 117 -3.07 -24.50 -1.10
C ASN A 117 -3.17 -25.55 0.03
N GLU A 118 -4.35 -25.75 0.58
CA GLU A 118 -4.75 -27.05 1.08
C GLU A 118 -5.09 -27.86 -0.16
N THR A 119 -4.03 -28.31 -0.82
CA THR A 119 -4.08 -29.48 -1.68
C THR A 119 -4.76 -30.60 -0.90
N HIS A 120 -5.95 -30.96 -1.36
CA HIS A 120 -6.45 -32.31 -1.22
C HIS A 120 -5.35 -33.29 -1.67
N GLU A 121 -4.83 -34.09 -0.73
CA GLU A 121 -4.33 -35.45 -0.94
C GLU A 121 -4.44 -36.24 0.37
#